data_AF-A0A1B3M0L3-F1
#
_entry.id   AF-A0A1B3M0L3-F1
#
_cell.length_a   1.000
_cell.length_b   1.000
_cell.length_c   1.000
_cell.angle_alpha   90.00
_cell.angle_beta   90.00
_cell.angle_gamma   90.00
#
_symmetry.space_group_name_H-M   'P 1'
#
loop_
_entity.id
_entity.type
_entity.pdbx_description
1 polymer ?
#
loop_
_entity_poly.entity_id
_entity_poly.type
_entity_poly.pdbx_seq_one_letter_code
_entity_poly.pdbx_strand_id
1 'polypeptide(L)'
;MIDIDAIVELHRLVLEQTNDLWLIATGLLVFELMLVALVVRATSTAIGTNHLAWFLSASIVACALSLGFGYAAKGALIEPMISFSMTGKWTFTNVTRVMSFLQIISVTAALLLFVVAFLWKSKVIASAIVNWSKA
;
A
#
# COMPACT_ATOMS: atom_id res chain seq x y z
N MET A 1 -4.26 -12.35 36.04
CA MET A 1 -3.09 -11.47 35.85
C MET A 1 -3.04 -11.14 34.38
N ILE A 2 -3.22 -9.88 33.99
CA ILE A 2 -3.12 -9.48 32.59
C ILE A 2 -1.63 -9.50 32.23
N ASP A 3 -1.26 -10.27 31.22
CA ASP A 3 0.12 -10.39 30.79
C ASP A 3 0.49 -9.14 29.97
N ILE A 4 1.17 -8.21 30.63
CA ILE A 4 1.60 -6.94 30.04
C ILE A 4 2.58 -7.20 28.89
N ASP A 5 3.36 -8.28 28.95
CA ASP A 5 4.37 -8.60 27.93
C ASP A 5 3.69 -9.05 26.62
N ALA A 6 2.67 -9.90 26.71
CA ALA A 6 1.86 -10.30 25.55
C ALA A 6 1.19 -9.12 24.84
N ILE A 7 0.86 -8.07 25.59
CA ILE A 7 0.20 -6.86 25.10
C ILE A 7 1.17 -5.92 24.40
N VAL A 8 2.36 -5.70 24.99
CA VAL A 8 3.43 -4.92 24.37
C VAL A 8 3.86 -5.58 23.06
N GLU A 9 3.96 -6.91 23.06
CA GLU A 9 4.29 -7.68 21.87
C GLU A 9 3.22 -7.54 20.77
N LEU A 10 1.93 -7.64 21.11
CA LEU A 10 0.85 -7.45 20.13
C LEU A 10 0.86 -6.03 19.53
N HIS A 11 1.06 -4.99 20.36
CA HIS A 11 1.15 -3.61 19.89
C HIS A 11 2.33 -3.42 18.93
N ARG A 12 3.48 -3.98 19.29
CA ARG A 12 4.69 -3.97 18.47
C ARG A 12 4.45 -4.66 17.13
N LEU A 13 3.88 -5.86 17.13
CA LEU A 13 3.58 -6.61 15.91
C LEU A 13 2.65 -5.85 14.97
N VAL A 14 1.59 -5.21 15.48
CA VAL A 14 0.68 -4.41 14.66
C VAL A 14 1.39 -3.20 14.06
N LEU A 15 2.20 -2.49 14.86
CA LEU A 15 2.96 -1.34 14.37
C LEU A 15 3.98 -1.72 13.30
N GLU A 16 4.75 -2.77 13.54
CA GLU A 16 5.75 -3.29 12.59
C GLU A 16 5.07 -3.72 11.29
N GLN A 17 4.00 -4.53 11.36
CA GLN A 17 3.25 -4.95 10.18
C GLN A 17 2.67 -3.76 9.39
N THR A 18 2.07 -2.79 10.07
CA THR A 18 1.51 -1.61 9.38
C THR A 18 2.63 -0.77 8.74
N ASN A 19 3.80 -0.65 9.37
CA ASN A 19 4.95 0.06 8.80
C ASN A 19 5.49 -0.65 7.56
N ASP A 20 5.65 -1.97 7.61
CA ASP A 20 6.15 -2.74 6.47
C ASP A 20 5.20 -2.61 5.27
N LEU A 21 3.89 -2.74 5.51
CA LEU A 21 2.88 -2.54 4.48
C LEU A 21 2.88 -1.10 3.92
N TRP A 22 3.12 -0.11 4.76
CA TRP A 22 3.29 1.28 4.33
C TRP A 22 4.53 1.47 3.45
N LEU A 23 5.65 0.85 3.82
CA LEU A 23 6.89 0.93 3.05
C LEU A 23 6.72 0.26 1.69
N ILE A 24 6.09 -0.92 1.64
CA ILE A 24 5.76 -1.61 0.39
C ILE A 24 4.83 -0.75 -0.48
N ALA A 25 3.73 -0.24 0.08
CA ALA A 25 2.77 0.57 -0.66
C ALA A 25 3.40 1.87 -1.19
N THR A 26 4.24 2.54 -0.39
CA THR A 26 4.93 3.77 -0.81
C THR A 26 5.96 3.49 -1.90
N GLY A 27 6.77 2.43 -1.73
CA GLY A 27 7.76 2.03 -2.72
C GLY A 27 7.12 1.67 -4.06
N LEU A 28 6.03 0.88 -4.04
CA LEU A 28 5.29 0.52 -5.24
C LEU A 28 4.64 1.75 -5.89
N LEU A 29 4.03 2.64 -5.11
CA LEU A 29 3.40 3.85 -5.61
C LEU A 29 4.40 4.75 -6.35
N VAL A 30 5.57 5.03 -5.76
CA VAL A 30 6.60 5.87 -6.38
C VAL A 30 7.11 5.23 -7.67
N PHE A 31 7.38 3.92 -7.62
CA PHE A 31 7.85 3.17 -8.77
C PHE A 31 6.84 3.18 -9.92
N GLU A 32 5.56 2.95 -9.63
CA GLU A 32 4.50 2.94 -10.63
C GLU A 32 4.24 4.32 -11.23
N LEU A 33 4.29 5.40 -10.44
CA LEU A 33 4.20 6.76 -10.96
C LEU A 33 5.30 7.05 -11.98
N MET A 34 6.54 6.64 -11.68
CA MET A 34 7.65 6.77 -12.61
C MET A 34 7.43 5.93 -13.87
N LEU A 35 6.94 4.69 -13.74
CA LEU A 35 6.63 3.84 -14.88
C LEU A 35 5.52 4.42 -15.77
N VAL A 36 4.44 4.94 -15.19
CA VAL A 36 3.37 5.60 -15.96
C VAL A 36 3.92 6.79 -16.72
N ALA A 37 4.72 7.65 -16.09
CA ALA A 37 5.35 8.79 -16.75
C ALA A 37 6.26 8.36 -17.92
N LEU A 38 7.05 7.30 -17.72
CA LEU A 38 7.91 6.73 -18.76
C LEU A 38 7.09 6.15 -19.92
N VAL A 39 6.04 5.38 -19.62
CA VAL A 39 5.17 4.77 -20.64
C VAL A 39 4.46 5.86 -21.44
N VAL A 40 3.85 6.85 -20.79
CA VAL A 40 3.15 7.96 -21.46
C VAL A 40 4.11 8.73 -22.36
N ARG A 41 5.32 9.02 -21.89
CA ARG A 41 6.35 9.69 -22.70
C ARG A 41 6.76 8.83 -23.90
N ALA A 42 7.02 7.54 -23.69
CA ALA A 42 7.51 6.64 -24.73
C ALA A 42 6.46 6.32 -25.78
N THR A 43 5.19 6.17 -25.41
CA THR A 43 4.11 5.86 -26.34
C THR A 43 3.44 7.10 -26.91
N SER A 44 3.63 8.27 -26.29
CA SER A 44 2.93 9.53 -26.63
C SER A 44 1.41 9.38 -26.66
N THR A 45 0.88 8.41 -25.91
CA THR A 45 -0.56 8.12 -25.84
C THR A 45 -1.12 8.52 -24.48
N ALA A 46 -2.35 9.03 -24.48
CA ALA A 46 -3.04 9.39 -23.25
C ALA A 46 -3.30 8.15 -22.37
N ILE A 47 -3.20 8.33 -21.06
CA ILE A 47 -3.34 7.27 -20.04
C ILE A 47 -4.63 6.44 -20.25
N GLY A 48 -5.75 7.09 -20.59
CA GLY A 48 -7.05 6.43 -20.78
C GLY A 48 -7.15 5.53 -22.02
N THR A 49 -6.24 5.67 -22.98
CA THR A 49 -6.21 4.85 -24.21
C THR A 49 -5.20 3.70 -24.12
N ASN A 50 -4.29 3.76 -23.15
CA ASN A 50 -3.25 2.77 -22.97
C ASN A 50 -3.61 1.84 -21.81
N HIS A 51 -4.04 0.61 -22.13
CA HIS A 51 -4.40 -0.40 -21.13
C HIS A 51 -3.31 -0.60 -20.06
N LEU A 52 -2.02 -0.52 -20.43
CA LEU A 52 -0.92 -0.61 -19.46
C LEU A 52 -0.96 0.54 -18.46
N ALA A 53 -1.14 1.78 -18.95
CA ALA A 53 -1.21 2.96 -18.10
C ALA A 53 -2.45 2.92 -17.19
N TRP A 54 -3.56 2.35 -17.66
CA TRP A 54 -4.77 2.14 -16.85
C TRP A 54 -4.54 1.14 -15.71
N PHE A 55 -3.95 -0.04 -15.99
CA PHE A 55 -3.63 -1.01 -14.95
C PHE A 55 -2.65 -0.47 -13.90
N LEU A 56 -1.61 0.25 -14.33
CA LEU A 56 -0.67 0.90 -13.42
C LEU A 56 -1.37 2.00 -12.59
N SER A 57 -2.26 2.78 -13.19
CA SER A 57 -3.03 3.80 -12.47
C SER A 57 -3.99 3.18 -11.44
N ALA A 58 -4.63 2.06 -11.77
CA ALA A 58 -5.47 1.32 -10.84
C ALA A 58 -4.67 0.77 -9.65
N SER A 59 -3.44 0.29 -9.91
CA SER A 59 -2.52 -0.15 -8.86
C SER A 59 -2.10 1.00 -7.94
N ILE A 60 -1.78 2.17 -8.50
CA ILE A 60 -1.45 3.39 -7.73
C ILE A 60 -2.61 3.77 -6.79
N VAL A 61 -3.86 3.71 -7.27
CA VAL A 61 -5.04 4.00 -6.44
C VAL A 61 -5.18 2.98 -5.31
N ALA A 62 -4.95 1.69 -5.57
CA ALA A 62 -4.97 0.66 -4.55
C ALA A 62 -3.86 0.86 -3.49
N CYS A 63 -2.65 1.26 -3.91
CA CYS A 63 -1.58 1.66 -3.00
C CYS A 63 -1.99 2.85 -2.13
N ALA A 64 -2.57 3.90 -2.72
CA ALA A 64 -3.02 5.08 -1.98
C ALA A 64 -4.12 4.75 -0.95
N LEU A 65 -5.08 3.89 -1.33
CA LEU A 65 -6.10 3.38 -0.40
C LEU A 65 -5.47 2.60 0.74
N SER A 66 -4.49 1.75 0.45
CA SER A 66 -3.75 1.02 1.49
C SER A 66 -3.07 1.96 2.48
N LEU A 67 -2.42 3.02 2.01
CA LEU A 67 -1.82 4.03 2.88
C LEU A 67 -2.87 4.69 3.78
N GLY A 68 -4.02 5.06 3.21
CA GLY A 68 -5.16 5.62 3.94
C GLY A 68 -5.70 4.67 5.03
N PHE A 69 -5.86 3.39 4.71
CA PHE A 69 -6.28 2.38 5.69
C PHE A 69 -5.23 2.15 6.77
N GLY A 70 -3.94 2.14 6.42
CA GLY A 70 -2.86 2.05 7.40
C GLY A 70 -2.81 3.27 8.34
N TYR A 71 -3.10 4.47 7.82
CA TYR A 71 -3.23 5.66 8.65
C TYR A 71 -4.40 5.54 9.64
N ALA A 72 -5.56 5.13 9.14
CA ALA A 72 -6.76 4.93 9.97
C ALA A 72 -6.55 3.83 11.02
N ALA A 73 -5.86 2.74 10.68
CA ALA A 73 -5.52 1.67 11.62
C ALA A 73 -4.62 2.19 12.76
N LYS A 74 -3.58 2.97 12.44
CA LYS A 74 -2.71 3.60 13.44
C LYS A 74 -3.48 4.59 14.32
N GLY A 75 -4.34 5.41 13.73
CA GLY A 75 -5.20 6.34 14.49
C GLY A 75 -6.15 5.60 15.44
N ALA A 76 -6.75 4.50 14.99
CA ALA A 76 -7.64 3.67 15.81
C ALA A 76 -6.93 2.94 16.96
N LEU A 77 -5.60 2.80 16.94
CA LEU A 77 -4.82 2.24 18.05
C LEU A 77 -4.67 3.22 19.24
N ILE A 78 -4.91 4.51 19.02
CA ILE A 78 -4.86 5.52 20.08
C ILE A 78 -5.96 5.29 21.12
N GLU A 79 -7.17 4.93 20.69
CA GLU A 79 -8.31 4.65 21.58
C GLU A 79 -8.03 3.50 22.57
N PRO A 80 -7.53 2.32 22.14
CA PRO A 80 -7.09 1.26 23.03
C PRO A 80 -5.98 1.69 24.00
N MET A 81 -5.02 2.52 23.56
CA MET A 81 -3.95 3.03 24.42
C MET A 81 -4.49 3.94 25.53
N ILE A 82 -5.42 4.83 25.18
CA ILE A 82 -6.11 5.69 26.15
C ILE A 82 -6.92 4.83 27.12
N SER A 83 -7.71 3.89 26.62
CA SER A 83 -8.52 2.97 27.42
C SER A 83 -7.67 2.19 28.43
N PHE A 84 -6.51 1.71 28.01
CA PHE A 84 -5.57 1.03 28.90
C PHE A 84 -5.03 1.95 29.99
N SER A 85 -4.62 3.18 29.63
CA SER A 85 -4.11 4.14 30.61
C SER A 85 -5.13 4.52 31.68
N MET A 86 -6.43 4.50 31.34
CA MET A 86 -7.51 4.91 32.24
C MET A 86 -8.11 3.74 33.04
N THR A 87 -8.20 2.56 32.45
CA THR A 87 -8.97 1.43 33.01
C THR A 87 -8.14 0.18 33.28
N GLY A 88 -6.87 0.16 32.85
CA GLY A 88 -6.00 -1.02 32.91
C GLY A 88 -6.43 -2.16 31.98
N LYS A 89 -7.39 -1.91 31.07
CA LYS A 89 -7.90 -2.91 30.12
C LYS A 89 -7.73 -2.41 28.68
N TRP A 90 -7.25 -3.28 27.81
CA TRP A 90 -7.22 -3.02 26.37
C TRP A 90 -8.57 -3.36 25.75
N THR A 91 -9.18 -2.36 25.10
CA THR A 91 -10.37 -2.54 24.28
C THR A 91 -10.01 -2.25 22.84
N PHE A 92 -9.61 -3.29 22.10
CA PHE A 92 -9.39 -3.16 20.66
C PHE A 92 -10.72 -2.92 19.97
N THR A 93 -10.83 -1.80 19.26
CA THR A 93 -12.02 -1.51 18.48
C THR A 93 -12.02 -2.38 17.23
N ASN A 94 -13.20 -2.83 16.82
CA ASN A 94 -13.37 -3.54 15.55
C ASN A 94 -12.84 -2.74 14.36
N VAL A 95 -12.76 -1.41 14.51
CA VAL A 95 -12.24 -0.47 13.52
C VAL A 95 -10.78 -0.77 13.19
N THR A 96 -9.88 -0.91 14.17
CA THR A 96 -8.46 -1.22 13.90
C THR A 96 -8.33 -2.50 13.08
N ARG A 97 -9.06 -3.55 13.46
CA ARG A 97 -9.02 -4.84 12.76
C ARG A 97 -9.49 -4.72 11.31
N VAL A 98 -10.62 -4.03 11.08
CA VAL A 98 -11.17 -3.85 9.73
C VAL A 98 -10.22 -3.01 8.88
N MET A 99 -9.65 -1.94 9.42
CA MET A 99 -8.72 -1.08 8.67
C MET A 99 -7.42 -1.80 8.32
N SER A 100 -6.82 -2.56 9.25
CA SER A 100 -5.65 -3.39 8.94
C SER A 100 -5.95 -4.44 7.87
N PHE A 101 -7.14 -5.06 7.90
CA PHE A 101 -7.54 -6.03 6.88
C PHE A 101 -7.71 -5.39 5.50
N LEU A 102 -8.37 -4.22 5.43
CA LEU A 102 -8.52 -3.45 4.20
C LEU A 102 -7.17 -2.97 3.65
N GLN A 103 -6.22 -2.60 4.52
CA GLN A 103 -4.85 -2.27 4.14
C GLN A 103 -4.17 -3.43 3.42
N ILE A 104 -4.24 -4.64 3.98
CA ILE A 104 -3.65 -5.87 3.41
C ILE A 104 -4.28 -6.20 2.05
N ILE A 105 -5.61 -6.20 1.97
CA ILE A 105 -6.33 -6.44 0.70
C ILE A 105 -5.89 -5.43 -0.36
N SER A 106 -5.77 -4.16 0.02
CA SER A 106 -5.43 -3.09 -0.92
C SER A 106 -3.99 -3.20 -1.44
N VAL A 107 -2.99 -3.48 -0.58
CA VAL A 107 -1.61 -3.76 -1.04
C VAL A 107 -1.58 -4.99 -1.95
N THR A 108 -2.31 -6.04 -1.57
CA THR A 108 -2.32 -7.30 -2.33
C THR A 108 -2.94 -7.09 -3.71
N ALA A 109 -4.05 -6.36 -3.79
CA ALA A 109 -4.68 -5.99 -5.05
C ALA A 109 -3.76 -5.12 -5.92
N ALA A 110 -3.07 -4.14 -5.33
CA ALA A 110 -2.08 -3.33 -6.03
C ALA A 110 -0.96 -4.19 -6.63
N LEU A 111 -0.34 -5.06 -5.82
CA LEU A 111 0.71 -5.97 -6.29
C LEU A 111 0.22 -6.90 -7.42
N LEU A 112 -1.00 -7.42 -7.33
CA LEU A 112 -1.56 -8.27 -8.38
C LEU A 112 -1.77 -7.48 -9.69
N LEU A 113 -2.33 -6.27 -9.61
CA LEU A 113 -2.51 -5.41 -10.78
C LEU A 113 -1.17 -5.05 -11.41
N PHE A 114 -0.18 -4.71 -10.59
CA PHE A 114 1.18 -4.44 -11.02
C PHE A 114 1.81 -5.64 -11.74
N VAL A 115 1.75 -6.83 -11.13
CA VAL A 115 2.34 -8.06 -11.71
C VAL A 115 1.66 -8.39 -13.03
N VAL A 116 0.32 -8.30 -13.11
CA VAL A 116 -0.42 -8.53 -14.35
C VAL A 116 -0.01 -7.52 -15.43
N ALA A 117 0.09 -6.23 -15.09
CA ALA A 117 0.53 -5.18 -16.00
C ALA A 117 1.95 -5.43 -16.52
N PHE A 118 2.85 -5.78 -15.61
CA PHE A 118 4.26 -6.03 -15.90
C PHE A 118 4.45 -7.27 -16.78
N LEU A 119 3.78 -8.38 -16.47
CA LEU A 119 3.87 -9.61 -17.26
C LEU A 119 3.27 -9.45 -18.66
N TRP A 120 2.13 -8.76 -18.77
CA TRP A 120 1.43 -8.64 -20.06
C TRP A 120 2.16 -7.73 -21.05
N LYS A 121 2.78 -6.64 -20.58
CA LYS A 121 3.41 -5.62 -21.43
C LYS A 121 4.88 -5.35 -21.08
N SER A 122 5.58 -6.37 -20.58
CA SER A 122 7.01 -6.33 -20.22
C SER A 122 7.89 -5.72 -21.31
N LYS A 123 7.65 -6.05 -22.59
CA LYS A 123 8.39 -5.49 -23.74
C LYS A 123 8.21 -3.98 -23.90
N VAL A 124 7.00 -3.46 -23.66
CA VAL A 124 6.70 -2.01 -23.75
C VAL A 124 7.39 -1.27 -22.61
N ILE A 125 7.34 -1.83 -21.40
CA ILE A 125 8.03 -1.27 -20.23
C ILE A 125 9.54 -1.25 -20.46
N ALA A 126 10.13 -2.36 -20.89
CA ALA A 126 11.56 -2.46 -21.18
C ALA A 126 12.00 -1.46 -22.27
N SER A 127 11.20 -1.34 -23.35
CA SER A 127 11.47 -0.36 -24.40
C SER A 127 11.38 1.08 -23.88
N ALA A 128 10.43 1.39 -23.01
CA ALA A 128 10.28 2.73 -22.44
C ALA A 128 11.49 3.10 -21.56
N ILE A 129 11.98 2.16 -20.75
CA ILE A 129 13.16 2.34 -19.89
C ILE A 129 14.42 2.55 -20.74
N VAL A 130 14.64 1.71 -21.76
CA VAL A 130 15.83 1.81 -22.63
C VAL A 130 15.80 3.08 -23.48
N ASN A 131 14.64 3.51 -23.95
CA ASN A 131 14.55 4.75 -24.73
C ASN A 131 14.77 5.98 -23.85
N TRP A 132 14.42 5.92 -22.57
CA TRP A 132 14.70 6.99 -21.62
C TRP A 132 16.20 7.12 -21.30
N SER A 133 16.95 6.01 -21.17
CA SER A 133 18.39 6.09 -20.89
C SER A 133 19.24 6.68 -22.03
N LYS A 134 18.66 6.80 -23.22
CA LYS A 134 19.30 7.37 -24.42
C LYS A 134 18.95 8.84 -24.66
N ALA A 135 17.98 9.38 -23.92
CA ALA A 135 17.49 10.75 -24.06
C ALA A 135 18.08 11.66 -22.97
#